data_AF-A0A1J5VK12-F1
#
_entry.id   AF-A0A1J5VK12-F1
#
_cell.length_a   1.000
_cell.length_b   1.000
_cell.length_c   1.000
_cell.angle_alpha   90.00
_cell.angle_beta   90.00
_cell.angle_gamma   90.00
#
_symmetry.space_group_name_H-M   'P 1'
#
loop_
_entity.id
_entity.type
_entity.pdbx_description
1 polymer ?
#
loop_
_entity_poly.entity_id
_entity_poly.type
_entity_poly.pdbx_seq_one_letter_code
_entity_poly.pdbx_strand_id
1 'polypeptide(L)'
;MTELERTQSDLEKANERIAELEAEKTAREREQLVGKVLSDAKLPAEMADRLRGETEEELAADAKALAAALGFDRKPVDPSQGRGTQRATTPMTLQQATDARLNIQR
;
A
#
# COMPACT_ATOMS: atom_id res chain seq x y z
N MET A 1 -41.89 38.88 15.58
CA MET A 1 -40.70 38.41 16.29
C MET A 1 -41.02 38.11 17.74
N THR A 2 -41.94 37.18 17.92
CA THR A 2 -42.25 36.52 19.18
C THR A 2 -41.07 35.66 19.61
N GLU A 3 -40.99 35.35 20.91
CA GLU A 3 -39.91 34.55 21.48
C GLU A 3 -39.84 33.14 20.88
N LEU A 4 -40.99 32.61 20.44
CA LEU A 4 -41.11 31.34 19.71
C LEU A 4 -40.45 31.37 18.32
N GLU A 5 -40.56 32.48 17.59
CA GLU A 5 -39.91 32.62 16.27
C GLU A 5 -38.38 32.70 16.41
N ARG A 6 -37.89 33.30 17.51
CA ARG A 6 -36.44 33.35 17.81
C ARG A 6 -35.91 31.96 18.18
N THR A 7 -36.58 31.24 19.07
CA THR A 7 -36.15 29.89 19.46
C THR A 7 -36.22 28.89 18.32
N GLN A 8 -37.20 29.01 17.41
CA GLN A 8 -37.26 28.20 16.19
C GLN A 8 -36.10 28.49 15.24
N SER A 9 -35.79 29.77 15.02
CA SER A 9 -34.63 30.15 14.18
C SER A 9 -33.30 29.69 14.78
N ASP A 10 -33.16 29.74 16.10
CA ASP A 10 -31.96 29.26 16.78
C ASP A 10 -31.85 27.71 16.73
N LEU A 11 -32.98 27.00 16.79
CA LEU A 11 -33.04 25.55 16.60
C LEU A 11 -32.64 25.12 15.17
N GLU A 12 -33.15 25.80 14.14
CA GLU A 12 -32.79 25.53 12.75
C GLU A 12 -31.30 25.73 12.50
N LYS A 13 -30.72 26.84 12.99
CA LYS A 13 -29.27 27.10 12.88
C LYS A 13 -28.44 26.07 13.63
N ALA A 14 -28.88 25.63 14.80
CA ALA A 14 -28.21 24.58 15.55
C ALA A 14 -28.23 23.24 14.79
N ASN A 15 -29.38 22.89 14.18
CA ASN A 15 -29.51 21.69 13.37
C ASN A 15 -28.66 21.73 12.09
N GLU A 16 -28.61 22.87 11.39
CA GLU A 16 -27.71 23.06 10.24
C GLU A 16 -26.25 22.87 10.66
N ARG A 17 -25.86 23.43 11.81
CA ARG A 17 -24.48 23.27 12.31
C ARG A 17 -24.17 21.82 12.73
N ILE A 18 -25.14 21.11 13.29
CA ILE A 18 -25.00 19.69 13.61
C ILE A 18 -24.84 18.87 12.33
N ALA A 19 -25.66 19.11 11.31
CA ALA A 19 -25.57 18.40 10.04
C ALA A 19 -24.23 18.65 9.33
N GLU A 20 -23.72 19.89 9.36
CA GLU A 20 -22.40 20.24 8.83
C GLU A 20 -21.27 19.52 9.58
N LEU A 21 -21.32 19.50 10.92
CA LEU A 21 -20.34 18.80 11.74
C LEU A 21 -20.40 17.28 11.59
N GLU A 22 -21.59 16.70 11.42
CA GLU A 22 -21.73 15.26 11.14
C GLU A 22 -21.18 14.89 9.76
N ALA A 23 -21.40 15.75 8.75
CA ALA A 23 -20.82 15.56 7.42
C ALA A 23 -19.28 15.64 7.45
N GLU A 24 -18.71 16.60 8.17
CA GLU A 24 -17.26 16.68 8.36
C GLU A 24 -16.71 15.48 9.13
N LYS A 25 -17.43 15.03 10.17
CA LYS A 25 -17.00 13.89 10.99
C LYS A 25 -16.99 12.59 10.17
N THR A 26 -18.04 12.34 9.40
CA THR A 26 -18.14 11.14 8.54
C THR A 26 -17.09 11.16 7.43
N ALA A 27 -16.81 12.32 6.82
CA ALA A 27 -15.72 12.46 5.87
C ALA A 27 -14.35 12.14 6.50
N ARG A 28 -14.08 12.69 7.68
CA ARG A 28 -12.80 12.48 8.38
C ARG A 28 -12.65 11.06 8.91
N GLU A 29 -13.73 10.41 9.33
CA GLU A 29 -13.73 8.99 9.73
C GLU A 29 -13.43 8.10 8.53
N ARG A 30 -14.01 8.39 7.36
CA ARG A 30 -13.71 7.68 6.12
C ARG A 30 -12.23 7.82 5.73
N GLU A 31 -11.67 9.02 5.77
CA GLU A 31 -10.25 9.25 5.48
C GLU A 31 -9.34 8.46 6.43
N GLN A 32 -9.66 8.43 7.73
CA GLN A 32 -8.91 7.66 8.72
C GLN A 32 -8.99 6.15 8.46
N LEU A 33 -10.18 5.64 8.12
CA LEU A 33 -10.37 4.22 7.77
C LEU A 33 -9.54 3.85 6.53
N VAL A 34 -9.61 4.66 5.46
CA VAL A 34 -8.82 4.45 4.25
C VAL A 34 -7.32 4.48 4.55
N GLY A 35 -6.86 5.47 5.32
CA GLY A 35 -5.46 5.57 5.72
C GLY A 35 -4.97 4.38 6.55
N LYS A 36 -5.80 3.88 7.47
CA LYS A 36 -5.50 2.69 8.28
C LYS A 36 -5.40 1.44 7.41
N VAL A 37 -6.37 1.22 6.54
CA VAL A 37 -6.39 0.09 5.60
C VAL A 37 -5.17 0.09 4.68
N LEU A 38 -4.80 1.25 4.13
CA LEU A 38 -3.60 1.39 3.29
C LEU A 38 -2.33 1.08 4.07
N SER A 39 -2.24 1.58 5.31
CA SER A 39 -1.08 1.33 6.18
C SER A 39 -0.95 -0.16 6.50
N ASP A 40 -2.05 -0.83 6.81
CA ASP A 40 -2.08 -2.28 7.08
C ASP A 40 -1.69 -3.09 5.84
N ALA A 41 -2.12 -2.65 4.66
CA ALA A 41 -1.74 -3.25 3.38
C ALA A 41 -0.34 -2.84 2.88
N LYS A 42 0.37 -1.97 3.61
CA LYS A 42 1.67 -1.38 3.23
C LYS A 42 1.64 -0.66 1.87
N LEU A 43 0.49 -0.12 1.51
CA LEU A 43 0.30 0.64 0.28
C LEU A 43 0.57 2.14 0.53
N PRO A 44 1.10 2.87 -0.46
CA PRO A 44 1.32 4.30 -0.34
C PRO A 44 -0.01 5.07 -0.23
N ALA A 45 -0.01 6.17 0.52
CA ALA A 45 -1.19 7.02 0.74
C ALA A 45 -1.81 7.57 -0.57
N GLU A 46 -0.99 7.76 -1.60
CA GLU A 46 -1.41 8.14 -2.96
C GLU A 46 -2.40 7.14 -3.60
N MET A 47 -2.53 5.92 -3.05
CA MET A 47 -3.48 4.92 -3.52
C MET A 47 -4.85 5.00 -2.82
N ALA A 48 -5.05 5.95 -1.90
CA ALA A 48 -6.35 6.20 -1.27
C ALA A 48 -7.46 6.43 -2.29
N ASP A 49 -7.21 7.27 -3.31
CA ASP A 49 -8.18 7.54 -4.38
C ASP A 49 -8.40 6.35 -5.34
N ARG A 50 -7.58 5.30 -5.23
CA ARG A 50 -7.67 4.09 -6.07
C ARG A 50 -8.44 2.97 -5.40
N LEU A 51 -8.57 2.98 -4.07
CA LEU A 51 -9.30 1.98 -3.32
C LEU A 51 -10.79 2.02 -3.71
N ARG A 52 -11.35 0.86 -4.03
CA ARG A 52 -12.78 0.72 -4.32
C ARG A 52 -13.46 0.03 -3.14
N GLY A 53 -14.46 0.71 -2.58
CA GLY A 53 -15.28 0.19 -1.50
C GLY A 53 -15.93 1.32 -0.72
N GLU A 54 -17.15 1.07 -0.24
CA GLU A 54 -17.84 1.98 0.68
C GLU A 54 -17.71 1.53 2.14
N THR A 55 -17.39 0.26 2.37
CA THR A 55 -17.22 -0.33 3.71
C THR A 55 -15.75 -0.62 4.04
N GLU A 56 -15.42 -0.65 5.33
CA GLU A 56 -14.07 -0.98 5.81
C GLU A 56 -13.58 -2.36 5.29
N GLU A 57 -14.50 -3.31 5.17
CA GLU A 57 -14.21 -4.67 4.70
C GLU A 57 -13.90 -4.73 3.20
N GLU A 58 -14.66 -4.00 2.38
CA GLU A 58 -14.41 -3.87 0.95
C GLU A 58 -13.08 -3.15 0.69
N LEU A 59 -12.85 -2.04 1.40
CA LEU A 59 -11.60 -1.29 1.33
C LEU A 59 -10.41 -2.17 1.70
N ALA A 60 -10.51 -2.97 2.76
CA ALA A 60 -9.46 -3.88 3.18
C ALA A 60 -9.20 -5.01 2.18
N ALA A 61 -10.24 -5.58 1.59
CA ALA A 61 -10.12 -6.61 0.57
C ALA A 61 -9.46 -6.08 -0.71
N ASP A 62 -9.87 -4.89 -1.17
CA ASP A 62 -9.31 -4.25 -2.36
C ASP A 62 -7.86 -3.81 -2.13
N ALA A 63 -7.56 -3.22 -0.97
CA ALA A 63 -6.18 -2.88 -0.58
C ALA A 63 -5.28 -4.12 -0.55
N LYS A 64 -5.76 -5.22 0.01
CA LYS A 64 -5.01 -6.48 0.02
C LYS A 64 -4.81 -7.05 -1.38
N ALA A 65 -5.84 -6.99 -2.23
CA ALA A 65 -5.73 -7.42 -3.63
C ALA A 65 -4.72 -6.57 -4.41
N LEU A 66 -4.73 -5.25 -4.20
CA LEU A 66 -3.76 -4.31 -4.78
C LEU A 66 -2.35 -4.55 -4.28
N ALA A 67 -2.16 -4.75 -2.97
CA ALA A 67 -0.86 -5.06 -2.37
C ALA A 67 -0.28 -6.37 -2.93
N ALA A 68 -1.12 -7.39 -3.12
CA ALA A 68 -0.72 -8.66 -3.73
C ALA A 68 -0.37 -8.50 -5.22
N ALA A 69 -1.17 -7.74 -5.99
CA ALA A 69 -0.95 -7.52 -7.41
C ALA A 69 0.32 -6.70 -7.69
N LEU A 70 0.59 -5.67 -6.88
CA LEU A 70 1.76 -4.80 -6.99
C LEU A 70 3.02 -5.41 -6.35
N GLY A 71 2.85 -6.50 -5.59
CA GLY A 71 3.95 -7.20 -4.94
C GLY A 71 4.48 -6.52 -3.69
N PHE A 72 3.72 -5.60 -3.09
CA PHE A 72 4.04 -5.03 -1.76
C PHE A 72 3.93 -6.07 -0.64
N ASP A 73 3.18 -7.16 -0.87
CA ASP A 73 3.10 -8.32 0.03
C ASP A 73 4.24 -9.33 -0.21
N ARG A 74 5.09 -9.13 -1.23
CA ARG A 74 6.20 -10.06 -1.47
C ARG A 74 7.28 -9.83 -0.43
N LYS A 75 7.60 -10.90 0.30
CA LYS A 75 8.77 -10.97 1.19
C LYS A 75 10.01 -10.47 0.43
N PRO A 76 10.88 -9.65 1.05
CA PRO A 76 12.10 -9.17 0.41
C PRO A 76 12.83 -10.34 -0.23
N VAL A 77 13.09 -10.24 -1.53
CA VAL A 77 13.85 -11.27 -2.25
C VAL A 77 15.22 -11.32 -1.60
N ASP A 78 15.58 -12.48 -1.06
CA ASP A 78 16.87 -12.67 -0.39
C ASP A 78 18.00 -12.40 -1.42
N PRO A 79 18.82 -11.35 -1.21
CA PRO A 79 19.88 -10.98 -2.15
C PRO A 79 20.97 -12.06 -2.26
N SER A 80 21.00 -13.06 -1.37
CA SER A 80 21.91 -14.21 -1.46
C SER A 80 21.53 -15.20 -2.57
N GLN A 81 20.26 -15.21 -3.03
CA GLN A 81 19.78 -16.09 -4.10
C GLN A 81 20.32 -15.72 -5.50
N GLY A 82 20.88 -14.51 -5.65
CA GLY A 82 21.43 -14.02 -6.92
C GLY A 82 22.92 -14.34 -7.17
N ARG A 83 23.61 -15.03 -6.24
CA ARG A 83 25.06 -15.33 -6.35
C ARG A 83 25.37 -16.81 -6.56
N GLY A 84 24.40 -17.58 -7.09
CA GLY A 84 24.46 -19.04 -7.08
C GLY A 84 24.99 -19.76 -8.33
N THR A 85 24.94 -19.21 -9.54
CA THR A 85 25.03 -20.10 -10.73
C THR A 85 25.88 -19.66 -11.92
N GLN A 86 26.66 -18.57 -11.82
CA GLN A 86 27.63 -18.21 -12.88
C GLN A 86 29.01 -17.87 -12.32
N ARG A 87 29.63 -18.83 -11.62
CA ARG A 87 31.08 -18.98 -11.67
C ARG A 87 31.40 -20.14 -12.60
N ALA A 88 31.20 -19.92 -13.90
CA ALA A 88 32.07 -20.59 -14.85
C ALA A 88 33.49 -20.18 -14.45
N THR A 89 34.30 -21.16 -14.06
CA THR A 89 35.69 -21.01 -13.68
C THR A 89 36.46 -20.41 -14.85
N THR A 90 36.47 -19.09 -14.97
CA THR A 90 37.39 -18.40 -15.89
C THR A 90 38.80 -18.59 -15.32
N PRO A 91 39.70 -19.32 -16.00
CA PRO A 91 41.06 -19.47 -15.51
C PRO A 91 41.70 -18.09 -15.43
N MET A 92 42.17 -17.71 -14.24
CA MET A 92 42.68 -16.38 -13.96
C MET A 92 44.14 -16.21 -14.40
N THR A 93 44.79 -17.31 -14.82
CA THR A 93 46.17 -17.32 -15.30
C THR A 93 46.30 -18.10 -16.60
N LEU A 94 47.28 -17.69 -17.44
CA LEU A 94 47.61 -18.39 -18.68
C LEU A 94 47.95 -19.87 -18.42
N GLN A 95 48.61 -20.17 -17.30
CA GLN A 95 48.92 -21.54 -16.87
C GLN A 95 47.65 -22.36 -16.61
N GLN A 96 46.67 -21.80 -15.88
CA GLN A 96 45.40 -22.48 -15.62
C GLN A 96 44.59 -22.72 -16.90
N ALA A 97 44.69 -21.83 -17.88
CA ALA A 97 44.03 -21.99 -19.17
C ALA A 97 44.67 -23.10 -20.01
N THR A 98 46.00 -23.25 -19.97
CA THR A 98 46.69 -24.33 -20.70
C THR A 98 46.40 -25.70 -20.09
N ASP A 99 46.39 -25.80 -18.76
CA ASP A 99 46.15 -27.07 -18.07
C ASP A 99 44.72 -27.57 -18.29
N ALA A 100 43.72 -26.67 -18.21
CA ALA A 100 42.33 -27.00 -18.51
C ALA A 100 42.14 -27.51 -19.95
N ARG A 101 42.87 -26.94 -20.92
CA ARG A 101 42.80 -27.35 -22.33
C ARG A 101 43.38 -28.74 -22.56
N LEU A 102 44.49 -29.08 -21.90
CA LEU A 102 45.14 -30.39 -22.01
C LEU A 102 44.30 -31.49 -21.36
N ASN A 103 43.58 -31.18 -20.29
CA ASN A 103 42.77 -32.15 -19.55
C ASN A 103 41.44 -32.52 -20.25
N ILE A 104 41.03 -31.78 -21.29
CA ILE A 104 39.82 -32.05 -22.08
C ILE A 104 40.11 -32.97 -23.29
N GLN A 105 41.38 -33.16 -23.67
CA GLN A 105 41.78 -33.91 -24.86
C GLN A 105 42.24 -35.36 -24.59
N ARG A 106 41.92 -35.93 -23.42
CA ARG A 106 42.21 -37.32 -23.09
C ARG A 106 40.92 -38.08 -22.84
#